data_AF-A0A1B9A0Y8-F1
#
_entry.id   AF-A0A1B9A0Y8-F1
#
_cell.length_a   1.000
_cell.length_b   1.000
_cell.length_c   1.000
_cell.angle_alpha   90.00
_cell.angle_beta   90.00
_cell.angle_gamma   90.00
#
_symmetry.space_group_name_H-M   'P 1'
#
loop_
_entity.id
_entity.type
_entity.pdbx_description
1 polymer ?
#
loop_
_entity_poly.entity_id
_entity_poly.type
_entity_poly.pdbx_seq_one_letter_code
_entity_poly.pdbx_strand_id
1 'polypeptide(L)' 'MKTLKKISRENLKTVNGSGIIPMDLSLDPVKACVTCGTGSESCYTDPGGDYDKAKKMAKYLCPA' A
#
# COMPACT_ATOMS: atom_id res chain seq x y z
N MET A 1 18.95 22.11 28.48
CA MET A 1 18.42 20.87 27.90
C MET A 1 17.02 21.16 27.39
N LYS A 2 16.74 20.98 26.10
CA LYS A 2 15.41 21.29 25.52
C LYS A 2 14.44 20.16 25.86
N THR A 3 13.40 20.45 26.63
CA THR A 3 12.38 19.49 27.05
C THR A 3 11.53 19.09 25.84
N LEU A 4 11.56 17.82 25.45
CA LEU A 4 10.69 17.30 24.39
C LEU A 4 9.26 17.21 24.94
N LYS A 5 8.38 18.08 24.43
CA LYS A 5 6.96 18.12 24.81
C LYS A 5 6.31 16.83 24.32
N LYS A 6 5.84 15.98 25.25
CA LYS A 6 5.10 14.75 24.92
C LYS A 6 3.82 15.13 24.18
N ILE A 7 3.81 14.94 22.87
CA ILE A 7 2.61 15.07 22.05
C ILE A 7 1.74 13.85 22.35
N SER A 8 0.53 14.08 22.90
CA SER A 8 -0.47 13.02 23.10
C SER A 8 -0.91 12.44 21.76
N ARG A 9 -1.23 11.14 21.72
CA ARG A 9 -1.63 10.40 20.50
C ARG A 9 -2.74 11.08 19.69
N GLU A 10 -3.61 11.83 20.36
CA GLU A 10 -4.70 12.58 19.72
C GLU A 10 -4.19 13.74 18.85
N ASN A 11 -3.10 14.39 19.26
CA ASN A 11 -2.43 15.43 18.45
C ASN A 11 -1.56 14.84 17.32
N LEU A 12 -1.26 13.53 17.35
CA LEU A 12 -0.54 12.87 16.26
C LEU A 12 -1.44 12.71 15.01
N LYS A 13 -2.77 12.72 15.16
CA LYS A 13 -3.69 12.70 14.01
C LYS A 13 -3.68 14.01 13.22
N THR A 14 -3.17 15.10 13.80
CA THR A 14 -3.13 16.43 13.17
C THR A 14 -1.75 16.80 12.64
N VAL A 15 -0.71 15.99 12.87
CA VAL A 15 0.49 16.03 12.01
C VAL A 15 0.13 15.34 10.70
N ASN A 16 -0.68 16.05 9.92
CA ASN A 16 -0.77 15.87 8.50
C ASN A 16 0.65 16.15 7.98
N GLY A 17 1.46 15.10 7.97
CA GLY A 17 2.77 15.09 7.35
C GLY A 17 2.56 15.26 5.87
N SER A 18 2.26 16.50 5.45
CA SER A 18 2.42 16.97 4.08
C SER A 18 3.91 17.02 3.76
N GLY A 19 4.57 15.88 3.89
CA GLY A 19 5.67 15.55 3.01
C GLY A 19 5.03 15.42 1.65
N ILE A 20 5.13 16.49 0.86
CA ILE A 20 5.05 16.46 -0.58
C ILE A 20 6.08 15.40 -1.03
N ILE A 21 5.68 14.14 -1.03
CA ILE A 21 6.32 13.13 -1.84
C ILE A 21 5.92 13.55 -3.25
N PRO A 22 6.85 13.97 -4.12
CA PRO A 22 6.50 14.15 -5.52
C PRO A 22 6.01 12.78 -6.00
N MET A 23 4.69 12.61 -6.13
CA MET A 23 4.10 11.54 -6.93
C MET A 23 4.36 11.91 -8.38
N ASP A 24 5.63 11.85 -8.76
CA ASP A 24 6.11 11.93 -10.12
C ASP A 24 5.77 10.58 -10.77
N LEU A 25 5.08 10.65 -11.91
CA LEU A 25 4.51 9.55 -12.69
C LEU A 25 3.18 8.97 -12.16
N SER A 26 2.07 9.55 -12.63
CA SER A 26 0.71 9.04 -12.51
C SER A 26 0.53 7.67 -13.18
N LEU A 27 1.03 6.62 -12.53
CA LEU A 27 0.54 5.27 -12.72
C LEU A 27 -0.36 4.99 -11.53
N ASP A 28 -1.68 5.11 -11.73
CA ASP A 28 -2.65 4.82 -10.68
C ASP A 28 -2.41 3.41 -10.13
N PRO A 29 -2.29 3.23 -8.81
CA PRO A 29 -2.02 1.92 -8.24
C PRO A 29 -3.15 0.97 -8.61
N VAL A 30 -2.79 -0.19 -9.17
CA VAL A 30 -3.77 -1.14 -9.71
C VAL A 30 -3.87 -2.38 -8.84
N LYS A 31 -5.08 -2.71 -8.40
CA LYS A 31 -5.38 -3.93 -7.64
C LYS A 31 -5.78 -5.06 -8.58
N ALA A 32 -5.10 -6.19 -8.49
CA ALA A 32 -5.49 -7.44 -9.13
C ALA A 32 -5.77 -8.49 -8.07
N CYS A 33 -6.85 -9.26 -8.25
CA CYS A 33 -7.21 -10.39 -7.41
C CYS A 33 -7.29 -11.66 -8.27
N VAL A 34 -6.84 -12.78 -7.74
CA VAL A 34 -6.91 -14.08 -8.38
C VAL A 34 -7.45 -15.11 -7.41
N THR A 35 -8.25 -16.04 -7.92
CA THR A 35 -8.71 -17.20 -7.15
C THR A 35 -7.65 -18.29 -7.22
N CYS A 36 -7.14 -18.68 -6.06
CA CYS A 36 -6.23 -19.80 -5.87
C CYS A 36 -6.98 -21.14 -5.98
N GLY A 37 -6.26 -22.23 -6.25
CA GLY A 37 -6.87 -23.55 -6.53
C GLY A 37 -7.76 -24.11 -5.41
N THR A 38 -7.57 -23.65 -4.17
CA THR A 38 -8.37 -24.01 -3.00
C THR A 38 -9.62 -23.14 -2.80
N GLY A 39 -9.94 -22.27 -3.77
CA GLY A 39 -11.06 -21.32 -3.67
C GLY A 39 -10.78 -20.07 -2.84
N SER A 40 -9.54 -19.91 -2.35
CA SER A 40 -9.10 -18.70 -1.64
C SER A 40 -8.78 -17.59 -2.64
N GLU A 41 -9.19 -16.35 -2.38
CA GLU A 41 -8.77 -15.20 -3.19
C GLU A 41 -7.48 -14.60 -2.65
N SER A 42 -6.53 -14.32 -3.54
CA SER A 42 -5.32 -13.58 -3.26
C SER A 42 -5.33 -12.29 -4.07
N CYS A 43 -5.04 -11.16 -3.42
CA CYS A 43 -5.01 -9.85 -4.07
C CYS A 43 -3.64 -9.18 -3.88
N TYR A 44 -3.22 -8.45 -4.90
CA TYR A 44 -2.03 -7.60 -4.85
C TYR A 44 -2.31 -6.27 -5.55
N THR A 45 -1.82 -5.18 -4.96
CA THR A 45 -1.88 -3.85 -5.56
C THR A 45 -0.48 -3.45 -6.01
N ASP A 46 -0.28 -3.29 -7.33
CA ASP A 46 0.98 -2.78 -7.84
C ASP A 46 0.98 -1.24 -7.79
N PRO A 47 1.91 -0.62 -7.06
CA PRO A 47 1.98 0.84 -6.93
C PRO A 47 2.43 1.55 -8.22
N GLY A 48 2.90 0.80 -9.22
CA GLY A 48 3.26 1.30 -10.54
C GLY A 48 2.18 1.05 -11.60
N GLY A 49 0.95 0.71 -11.20
CA GLY A 49 -0.19 0.59 -12.11
C GLY A 49 -0.12 -0.55 -13.13
N ASP A 50 0.79 -1.51 -12.96
CA ASP A 50 0.93 -2.65 -13.88
C ASP A 50 0.02 -3.82 -13.48
N TYR A 51 -1.06 -4.03 -14.23
CA TYR A 51 -2.07 -5.05 -13.91
C TYR A 51 -1.55 -6.47 -14.08
N ASP A 52 -0.70 -6.72 -15.07
CA ASP A 52 -0.10 -8.04 -15.33
C ASP A 52 0.86 -8.44 -14.23
N LYS A 53 1.69 -7.50 -13.78
CA LYS A 53 2.56 -7.67 -12.61
C LYS A 53 1.73 -7.88 -11.36
N ALA A 54 0.68 -7.08 -11.15
CA ALA A 54 -0.20 -7.25 -10.00
C ALA A 54 -0.84 -8.65 -9.97
N LYS A 55 -1.32 -9.14 -11.12
CA LYS A 55 -1.91 -10.48 -11.25
C LYS A 55 -0.89 -11.61 -11.03
N LYS A 56 0.34 -11.46 -11.54
CA LYS A 56 1.43 -12.43 -11.29
C LYS A 56 1.80 -12.49 -9.80
N MET A 57 1.89 -11.34 -9.13
CA MET A 57 2.18 -11.27 -7.70
C MET A 57 1.02 -11.85 -6.87
N ALA A 58 -0.22 -11.52 -7.22
CA ALA A 58 -1.40 -12.09 -6.56
C ALA A 58 -1.40 -13.64 -6.68
N LYS A 59 -1.03 -14.19 -7.84
CA LYS A 59 -0.89 -15.64 -8.05
C LYS A 59 0.28 -16.24 -7.28
N TYR A 60 1.42 -15.54 -7.21
CA TYR A 60 2.57 -16.00 -6.44
C TYR A 60 2.27 -16.06 -4.94
N LEU A 61 1.45 -15.14 -4.45
CA LEU A 61 0.99 -15.08 -3.06
C LEU A 61 -0.10 -16.11 -2.75
N CYS A 62 -0.61 -16.86 -3.73
CA CYS A 62 -1.54 -17.94 -3.45
C CYS A 62 -0.87 -18.99 -2.55
N PRO A 63 -1.48 -19.35 -1.42
CA PRO A 63 -1.04 -20.50 -0.65
C PRO A 63 -1.20 -21.76 -1.53
N ALA A 64 -0.15 -22.59 -1.56
CA ALA A 64 -0.13 -23.87 -2.28
C ALA A 64 -1.18 -24.85 -1.73
#